data_AF-A0A7W6HEN6-F1
#
_entry.id   AF-A0A7W6HEN6-F1
#
_cell.length_a   1.000
_cell.length_b   1.000
_cell.length_c   1.000
_cell.angle_alpha   90.00
_cell.angle_beta   90.00
_cell.angle_gamma   90.00
#
_symmetry.space_group_name_H-M   'P 1'
#
loop_
_entity.id
_entity.type
_entity.pdbx_description
1 polymer ?
#
loop_
_entity_poly.entity_id
_entity_poly.type
_entity_poly.pdbx_seq_one_letter_code
_entity_poly.pdbx_strand_id
1 'polypeptide(L)'
;MQLMEEAAANGIVGGRFATIAQLIEATLAERKGKVIPMNIDGATAVVYAELGFAPPLCRGLFVLSRSVGILAHTWEQMQQGGRNKGPFPRDATWTYSGDRSSPAS
;
A
#
# COMPACT_ATOMS: atom_id res chain seq x y z
N MET A 1 -3.63 -1.26 16.23
CA MET A 1 -2.64 -1.16 17.32
C MET A 1 -2.75 -2.28 18.34
N GLN A 2 -3.93 -2.82 18.59
CA GLN A 2 -4.17 -3.96 19.49
C GLN A 2 -3.12 -5.09 19.43
N LEU A 3 -2.73 -5.57 18.23
CA LEU A 3 -1.70 -6.61 18.12
C LEU A 3 -0.34 -6.21 18.74
N MET A 4 0.07 -4.94 18.60
CA MET A 4 1.32 -4.45 19.19
C MET A 4 1.18 -4.24 20.70
N GLU A 5 0.01 -3.84 21.17
CA GLU A 5 -0.29 -3.73 22.60
C GLU A 5 -0.24 -5.12 23.26
N GLU A 6 -0.84 -6.13 22.65
CA GLU A 6 -0.77 -7.52 23.09
C GLU A 6 0.67 -8.04 23.07
N ALA A 7 1.43 -7.76 22.00
CA ALA A 7 2.84 -8.15 21.91
C ALA A 7 3.69 -7.48 23.00
N ALA A 8 3.42 -6.20 23.30
CA ALA A 8 4.09 -5.48 24.39
C ALA A 8 3.70 -6.03 25.77
N ALA A 9 2.42 -6.33 25.99
CA ALA A 9 1.93 -6.93 27.23
C ALA A 9 2.56 -8.31 27.50
N ASN A 10 2.86 -9.06 26.43
CA ASN A 10 3.56 -10.34 26.49
C ASN A 10 5.11 -10.21 26.52
N GLY A 11 5.65 -8.99 26.56
CA GLY A 11 7.10 -8.74 26.60
C GLY A 11 7.86 -9.08 25.32
N ILE A 12 7.16 -9.25 24.20
CA ILE A 12 7.76 -9.58 22.89
C ILE A 12 8.44 -8.34 22.29
N VAL A 13 7.84 -7.16 22.51
CA VAL A 13 8.33 -5.86 22.05
C VAL A 13 8.20 -4.82 23.16
N GLY A 14 8.83 -3.65 22.99
CA GLY A 14 8.81 -2.58 24.01
C GLY A 14 7.52 -1.75 24.02
N GLY A 15 6.79 -1.70 22.90
CA GLY A 15 5.54 -0.94 22.77
C GLY A 15 5.71 0.58 22.65
N ARG A 16 6.95 1.08 22.67
CA ARG A 16 7.24 2.53 22.61
C ARG A 16 6.74 3.16 21.31
N PHE A 17 6.99 2.53 20.17
CA PHE A 17 6.60 3.05 18.87
C PHE A 17 5.09 2.93 18.66
N ALA A 18 4.47 1.90 19.23
CA ALA A 18 3.01 1.79 19.29
C ALA A 18 2.36 2.98 20.02
N THR A 19 2.87 3.32 21.20
CA THR A 19 2.42 4.50 21.96
C THR A 19 2.63 5.79 21.18
N ILE A 20 3.79 5.97 20.55
CA ILE A 20 4.08 7.17 19.73
C ILE A 20 3.08 7.29 18.57
N ALA A 21 2.78 6.19 17.88
CA ALA A 21 1.83 6.17 16.78
C ALA A 21 0.42 6.62 17.21
N GLN A 22 -0.06 6.13 18.36
CA GLN A 22 -1.36 6.54 18.91
C GLN A 22 -1.39 8.01 19.31
N LEU A 23 -0.30 8.52 19.91
CA LEU A 23 -0.18 9.93 20.26
C LEU A 23 -0.18 10.83 19.02
N ILE A 24 0.46 10.41 17.94
CA ILE A 24 0.42 11.12 16.65
C ILE A 24 -1.01 11.17 16.11
N GLU A 25 -1.72 10.05 16.11
CA GLU A 25 -3.11 9.98 15.64
C GLU A 25 -4.04 10.89 16.47
N ALA A 26 -3.93 10.84 17.80
CA ALA A 26 -4.69 11.71 18.71
C ALA A 26 -4.37 13.20 18.46
N THR A 27 -3.09 13.56 18.36
CA THR A 27 -2.65 14.93 18.10
C THR A 27 -3.16 15.44 16.75
N LEU A 28 -3.17 14.60 15.72
CA LEU A 28 -3.70 14.96 14.40
C LEU A 28 -5.22 15.15 14.45
N ALA A 29 -5.92 14.31 15.21
CA ALA A 29 -7.36 14.41 15.39
C ALA A 29 -7.76 15.75 16.03
N GLU A 30 -7.08 16.13 17.12
CA GLU A 30 -7.27 17.41 17.79
C GLU A 30 -7.04 18.61 16.85
N ARG A 31 -5.94 18.58 16.08
CA ARG A 31 -5.57 19.68 15.18
C ARG A 31 -6.48 19.81 13.96
N LYS A 32 -7.04 18.71 13.47
CA LYS A 32 -7.84 18.67 12.24
C LYS A 32 -9.35 18.61 12.50
N GLY A 33 -9.76 18.48 13.76
CA GLY A 33 -11.16 18.34 14.16
C GLY A 33 -11.81 17.03 13.68
N LYS A 34 -11.01 16.06 13.23
CA LYS A 34 -11.46 14.75 12.75
C LYS A 34 -10.36 13.72 12.89
N VAL A 35 -10.74 12.48 13.24
CA VAL A 35 -9.81 11.35 13.31
C VAL A 35 -9.27 11.04 11.92
N ILE A 36 -7.95 10.94 11.82
CA ILE A 36 -7.25 10.47 10.61
C ILE A 36 -6.65 9.11 10.96
N PRO A 37 -7.32 8.00 10.62
CA PRO A 37 -6.85 6.68 11.02
C PRO A 37 -5.50 6.36 10.38
N MET A 38 -4.64 5.71 11.14
CA MET A 38 -3.35 5.22 10.63
C MET A 38 -3.55 4.24 9.47
N ASN A 39 -2.86 4.50 8.36
CA ASN A 39 -2.86 3.59 7.22
C ASN A 39 -1.98 2.36 7.47
N ILE A 40 -2.05 1.38 6.58
CA ILE A 40 -1.31 0.12 6.72
C ILE A 40 0.21 0.32 6.69
N ASP A 41 0.71 1.32 5.94
CA ASP A 41 2.14 1.62 5.88
C ASP A 41 2.66 2.12 7.23
N GLY A 42 1.91 3.02 7.89
CA GLY A 42 2.22 3.51 9.23
C GLY A 42 2.20 2.40 10.27
N ALA A 43 1.17 1.55 10.24
CA ALA A 43 1.09 0.40 11.15
C ALA A 43 2.27 -0.57 10.96
N THR A 44 2.66 -0.82 9.71
CA THR A 44 3.81 -1.69 9.40
C THR A 44 5.13 -1.05 9.84
N ALA A 45 5.27 0.27 9.70
CA ALA A 45 6.44 1.00 10.17
C ALA A 45 6.61 0.88 11.69
N VAL A 46 5.52 0.91 12.45
CA VAL A 46 5.55 0.67 13.91
C VAL A 46 6.04 -0.75 14.21
N VAL A 47 5.50 -1.77 13.53
CA VAL A 47 5.97 -3.16 13.70
C VAL A 47 7.46 -3.25 13.46
N TYR A 48 7.97 -2.68 12.35
CA TYR A 48 9.39 -2.73 12.04
C TYR A 48 10.26 -2.00 13.07
N ALA A 49 9.78 -0.87 13.59
CA ALA A 49 10.49 -0.11 14.60
C ALA A 49 10.54 -0.87 15.95
N GLU A 50 9.44 -1.52 16.34
CA GLU A 50 9.38 -2.38 17.53
C GLU A 50 10.34 -3.59 17.44
N LEU A 51 10.50 -4.13 16.23
CA LEU A 51 11.46 -5.21 15.95
C LEU A 51 12.91 -4.73 15.81
N GLY A 52 13.16 -3.41 15.91
CA GLY A 52 14.50 -2.84 15.85
C GLY A 52 15.10 -2.71 14.45
N PHE A 53 14.29 -2.78 13.39
CA PHE A 53 14.79 -2.58 12.04
C PHE A 53 15.15 -1.12 11.76
N ALA A 54 16.31 -0.91 11.16
CA ALA A 54 16.69 0.41 10.64
C ALA A 54 15.80 0.79 9.43
N PRO A 55 15.43 2.07 9.27
CA PRO A 55 14.52 2.52 8.20
C PRO A 55 14.92 2.07 6.77
N PRO A 56 16.21 2.04 6.38
CA PRO A 56 16.60 1.53 5.07
C PRO A 56 16.25 0.05 4.85
N LEU A 57 16.31 -0.79 5.89
CA LEU A 57 15.95 -2.21 5.82
C LEU A 57 14.44 -2.40 5.64
N CYS A 58 13.63 -1.57 6.30
CA CYS A 58 12.18 -1.58 6.17
C CYS A 58 11.72 -1.43 4.71
N ARG A 59 12.40 -0.58 3.94
CA ARG A 59 12.14 -0.42 2.50
C ARG A 59 12.42 -1.71 1.72
N GLY A 60 13.50 -2.41 2.05
CA GLY A 60 13.82 -3.70 1.47
C GLY A 60 12.75 -4.76 1.76
N LEU A 61 12.32 -4.86 3.03
CA LEU A 61 11.25 -5.77 3.45
C LEU A 61 9.93 -5.49 2.71
N PHE A 62 9.58 -4.21 2.54
CA PHE A 62 8.39 -3.82 1.78
C PHE A 62 8.47 -4.29 0.31
N VAL A 63 9.60 -4.04 -0.36
CA VAL A 63 9.80 -4.47 -1.76
C VAL A 63 9.71 -5.99 -1.89
N LEU A 64 10.31 -6.73 -0.96
CA LEU A 64 10.25 -8.19 -0.95
C LEU A 64 8.81 -8.70 -0.81
N SER A 65 8.06 -8.18 0.17
CA SER A 65 6.65 -8.55 0.38
C SER A 65 5.80 -8.31 -0.86
N ARG A 66 5.95 -7.13 -1.50
CA ARG A 66 5.22 -6.79 -2.73
C ARG A 66 5.61 -7.69 -3.91
N SER A 67 6.89 -8.06 -4.02
CA SER A 67 7.38 -8.94 -5.09
C SER A 67 6.76 -10.33 -5.01
N VAL A 68 6.59 -10.89 -3.80
CA VAL A 68 5.90 -12.17 -3.60
C VAL A 68 4.44 -12.10 -4.05
N GLY A 69 3.71 -11.04 -3.69
CA GLY A 69 2.33 -10.84 -4.12
C GLY A 69 2.17 -10.69 -5.64
N ILE A 70 3.08 -9.94 -6.28
CA ILE A 70 3.12 -9.80 -7.75
C ILE A 70 3.39 -11.14 -8.41
N LEU A 71 4.32 -11.94 -7.88
CA LEU A 71 4.63 -13.26 -8.40
C LEU A 71 3.41 -14.19 -8.32
N ALA A 72 2.75 -14.26 -7.17
CA ALA A 72 1.55 -15.07 -6.98
C ALA A 72 0.43 -14.65 -7.96
N HIS A 73 0.17 -13.34 -8.06
CA HIS A 73 -0.85 -12.84 -8.97
C HIS A 73 -0.51 -13.12 -10.45
N THR A 74 0.77 -12.99 -10.83
CA THR A 74 1.23 -13.31 -12.18
C THR A 74 1.04 -14.79 -12.48
N TRP A 75 1.37 -15.67 -11.53
CA TRP A 75 1.14 -17.12 -11.64
C TRP A 75 -0.34 -17.47 -11.80
N GLU A 76 -1.23 -16.83 -11.04
CA GLU A 76 -2.68 -16.98 -11.20
C GLU A 76 -3.15 -16.51 -12.59
N GLN A 77 -2.68 -15.36 -13.06
CA GLN A 77 -3.02 -14.85 -14.40
C GLN A 77 -2.53 -15.79 -15.51
N MET A 78 -1.34 -16.38 -15.39
CA MET A 78 -0.80 -17.35 -16.36
C MET A 78 -1.68 -18.60 -16.47
N GLN A 79 -2.27 -19.06 -15.37
CA GLN A 79 -3.14 -20.24 -15.34
C GLN A 79 -4.55 -19.97 -15.91
N GLN A 80 -5.00 -18.72 -15.95
CA GLN A 80 -6.32 -18.36 -16.48
C GLN A 80 -6.44 -18.47 -18.01
N GLY A 81 -5.34 -18.73 -18.74
CA GLY A 81 -5.34 -18.97 -20.18
C GLY A 81 -5.79 -17.78 -21.05
N GLY A 82 -5.96 -16.60 -20.45
CA GLY A 82 -6.34 -15.38 -21.16
C GLY A 82 -5.23 -14.88 -22.08
N ARG A 83 -5.60 -14.35 -23.25
CA ARG A 83 -4.63 -13.67 -24.14
C ARG A 83 -4.02 -12.47 -23.43
N ASN A 84 -2.77 -12.13 -23.77
CA ASN A 84 -2.11 -10.91 -23.28
C ASN A 84 -3.06 -9.71 -23.37
N LYS A 85 -3.38 -9.13 -22.21
CA LYS A 85 -4.19 -7.92 -22.11
C LYS A 85 -3.33 -6.75 -22.58
N GLY A 86 -3.82 -5.97 -23.55
CA GLY A 86 -3.18 -4.71 -23.91
C GLY A 86 -3.28 -3.69 -22.77
N PRO A 87 -2.49 -2.61 -22.78
CA PRO A 87 -2.49 -1.60 -21.73
C PRO A 87 -3.79 -0.79 -21.64
N PHE A 88 -4.63 -0.87 -22.67
CA PHE A 88 -5.92 -0.17 -22.74
C PHE A 88 -7.10 -1.14 -22.57
N PRO A 89 -8.10 -0.78 -21.74
CA PRO A 89 -9.39 -1.44 -21.74
C PRO A 89 -10.01 -1.42 -23.15
N ARG A 90 -10.64 -2.53 -23.57
CA ARG A 90 -11.19 -2.66 -24.94
C ARG A 90 -12.34 -1.69 -25.22
N ASP A 91 -13.01 -1.25 -24.17
CA ASP A 91 -14.16 -0.36 -24.13
C ASP A 91 -13.79 1.13 -23.95
N ALA A 92 -12.55 1.42 -23.57
CA ALA A 92 -12.03 2.79 -23.42
C ALA A 92 -11.17 3.17 -24.64
N THR A 93 -11.77 3.20 -25.83
CA THR A 93 -11.09 3.66 -27.04
C THR A 93 -11.16 5.18 -27.17
N TRP A 94 -10.10 5.78 -27.68
CA TRP A 94 -10.06 7.22 -27.94
C TRP A 94 -11.04 7.59 -29.06
N THR A 95 -11.87 8.60 -28.81
CA THR A 95 -12.64 9.23 -29.88
C THR A 95 -11.75 10.25 -30.58
N TYR A 96 -11.42 10.01 -31.84
CA TYR A 96 -10.68 10.97 -32.66
C TYR A 96 -11.52 12.24 -32.86
N SER A 97 -11.02 13.38 -32.36
CA SER A 97 -11.67 14.70 -32.46
C SER A 97 -11.10 15.59 -33.57
N GLY A 98 -10.20 15.06 -34.40
CA GLY A 98 -9.67 15.80 -35.54
C GLY A 98 -10.74 15.98 -36.61
N ASP A 99 -10.68 17.14 -37.28
CA ASP A 99 -11.58 17.45 -38.39
C ASP A 99 -11.31 16.47 -39.54
N ARG A 100 -12.29 15.61 -39.85
CA ARG A 100 -12.26 14.80 -41.08
C ARG A 100 -12.59 15.71 -42.25
N SER A 101 -11.68 16.63 -42.55
CA SER A 101 -11.64 17.24 -43.88
C SER A 101 -11.12 16.18 -44.85
N SER A 102 -12.03 15.33 -45.33
CA SER A 102 -11.81 14.57 -46.54
C SER A 102 -11.44 15.55 -47.66
N PRO A 103 -10.39 15.31 -48.45
CA PRO A 103 -10.41 15.82 -49.81
C PRO A 103 -11.49 15.02 -50.53
N ALA A 104 -12.65 15.64 -50.72
CA ALA A 104 -13.52 15.25 -51.81
C ALA A 104 -12.86 15.69 -53.13
N SER A 105 -13.08 14.85 -54.16
CA SER A 105 -12.65 14.93 -55.57
C SER A 105 -11.19 14.64 -55.87
#